data_AF-B3GXQ3-F1
#
_entry.id   AF-B3GXQ3-F1
#
_cell.length_a   1.000
_cell.length_b   1.000
_cell.length_c   1.000
_cell.angle_alpha   90.00
_cell.angle_beta   90.00
_cell.angle_gamma   90.00
#
_symmetry.space_group_name_H-M   'P 1'
#
loop_
_entity.id
_entity.type
_entity.pdbx_description
1 polymer ?
#
loop_
_entity_poly.entity_id
_entity_poly.type
_entity_poly.pdbx_seq_one_letter_code
_entity_poly.pdbx_strand_id
1 'polypeptide(L)'
;MGWLRFALNAAISDTRVKAVAVSTMYDMTRVNANGYEIELDPKGQYDRVPAQTAEERYKMKEGLNNARWEAMKDGYATLLPANNLDPKKDITAKTPKFFAEYANFYRTERGFHPRSVNSNPEHSWTTTAFLPFINMPILKYAAELKAPALVVHGEKAHSRYFGEDAFKALGSKNKELVIVEGASHTDLYDDVAGKIPYDKFEQFFKANLK
;
A
#
# COMPACT_ATOMS: atom_id res chain seq x y z
N MET A 1 -7.18 -1.18 -1.30
CA MET A 1 -6.28 -2.21 -0.75
C MET A 1 -4.87 -1.65 -0.53
N GLY A 2 -4.50 -1.25 0.70
CA GLY A 2 -3.14 -0.74 1.01
C GLY A 2 -2.34 -1.62 1.99
N TRP A 3 -2.95 -2.68 2.53
CA TRP A 3 -2.47 -3.38 3.73
C TRP A 3 -1.92 -4.78 3.44
N LEU A 4 -1.73 -5.15 2.18
CA LEU A 4 -1.50 -6.55 1.81
C LEU A 4 -0.12 -7.09 2.20
N ARG A 5 0.86 -6.23 2.54
CA ARG A 5 2.14 -6.70 3.11
C ARG A 5 2.02 -7.29 4.51
N PHE A 6 0.93 -6.99 5.24
CA PHE A 6 0.64 -7.66 6.50
C PHE A 6 0.37 -9.17 6.31
N ALA A 7 -0.12 -9.59 5.14
CA ALA A 7 -0.27 -11.01 4.83
C ALA A 7 1.08 -11.73 4.75
N LEU A 8 2.07 -11.15 4.07
CA LEU A 8 3.44 -11.68 4.05
C LEU A 8 4.05 -11.69 5.44
N ASN A 9 3.89 -10.61 6.21
CA ASN A 9 4.44 -10.52 7.57
C ASN A 9 3.83 -11.57 8.50
N ALA A 10 2.52 -11.79 8.41
CA ALA A 10 1.82 -12.81 9.17
C ALA A 10 2.27 -14.23 8.77
N ALA A 11 2.43 -14.50 7.47
CA ALA A 11 2.89 -15.79 6.96
C ALA A 11 4.33 -16.13 7.37
N ILE A 12 5.16 -15.12 7.65
CA ILE A 12 6.49 -15.34 8.23
C ILE A 12 6.38 -15.83 9.68
N SER A 13 5.52 -15.21 10.49
CA SER A 13 5.36 -15.54 11.91
C SER A 13 4.53 -16.80 12.17
N ASP A 14 3.52 -17.07 11.34
CA ASP A 14 2.54 -18.11 11.57
C ASP A 14 2.84 -19.34 10.69
N THR A 15 3.43 -20.36 11.32
CA THR A 15 3.81 -21.61 10.68
C THR A 15 2.64 -22.43 10.14
N ARG A 16 1.39 -22.06 10.46
CA ARG A 16 0.18 -22.72 9.96
C ARG A 16 -0.17 -22.26 8.55
N VAL A 17 0.29 -21.09 8.11
CA VAL A 17 0.02 -20.57 6.76
C VAL A 17 0.71 -21.46 5.72
N LYS A 18 -0.08 -22.10 4.86
CA LYS A 18 0.40 -23.06 3.86
C LYS A 18 0.82 -22.41 2.53
N ALA A 19 0.24 -21.27 2.20
CA ALA A 19 0.58 -20.47 1.03
C ALA A 19 0.13 -19.02 1.26
N VAL A 20 0.82 -18.05 0.66
CA VAL A 20 0.45 -16.62 0.76
C VAL A 20 0.50 -15.98 -0.61
N ALA A 21 -0.51 -15.17 -0.94
CA ALA A 21 -0.52 -14.36 -2.14
C ALA A 21 -0.83 -12.90 -1.80
N VAL A 22 -0.24 -11.97 -2.54
CA VAL A 22 -0.48 -10.53 -2.42
C VAL A 22 -0.67 -9.91 -3.80
N SER A 23 -1.60 -8.96 -3.91
CA SER A 23 -1.88 -8.23 -5.15
C SER A 23 -1.68 -6.74 -4.92
N THR A 24 -0.94 -6.06 -5.79
CA THR A 24 -0.73 -4.60 -5.74
C THR A 24 -0.33 -4.09 -4.34
N MET A 25 0.56 -4.81 -3.68
CA MET A 25 0.87 -4.58 -2.27
C MET A 25 1.57 -3.24 -1.99
N TYR A 26 1.48 -2.80 -0.74
CA TYR A 26 2.20 -1.66 -0.17
C TYR A 26 2.94 -2.08 1.08
N ASP A 27 4.14 -1.54 1.29
CA ASP A 27 4.76 -1.50 2.61
C ASP A 27 4.33 -0.24 3.36
N MET A 28 3.35 -0.39 4.25
CA MET A 28 2.87 0.74 5.04
C MET A 28 3.95 1.30 5.97
N THR A 29 4.88 0.48 6.46
CA THR A 29 6.00 0.97 7.29
C THR A 29 7.00 1.73 6.42
N ARG A 30 7.32 1.13 5.26
CA ARG A 30 7.93 1.70 4.05
C ARG A 30 7.55 3.17 3.82
N VAL A 31 6.33 3.33 3.34
CA VAL A 31 5.81 4.60 2.82
C VAL A 31 5.62 5.64 3.91
N ASN A 32 5.25 5.24 5.14
CA ASN A 32 5.12 6.20 6.23
C ASN A 32 6.47 6.71 6.72
N ALA A 33 7.51 5.87 6.73
CA ALA A 33 8.84 6.27 7.15
C ALA A 33 9.60 7.06 6.06
N ASN A 34 9.45 6.67 4.79
CA ASN A 34 10.30 7.20 3.71
C ASN A 34 9.55 8.04 2.67
N GLY A 35 8.22 8.15 2.78
CA GLY A 35 7.40 8.66 1.69
C GLY A 35 7.36 7.70 0.49
N TYR A 36 6.90 8.22 -0.64
CA TYR A 36 7.00 7.53 -1.92
C TYR A 36 8.43 7.64 -2.45
N GLU A 37 9.10 6.51 -2.62
CA GLU A 37 10.47 6.44 -3.16
C GLU A 37 10.46 6.43 -4.70
N ILE A 38 9.56 7.23 -5.26
CA ILE A 38 9.33 7.42 -6.70
C ILE A 38 9.01 8.90 -7.00
N GLU A 39 9.24 9.32 -8.22
CA GLU A 39 8.70 10.59 -8.73
C GLU A 39 7.17 10.54 -8.85
N LEU A 40 6.51 11.66 -8.58
CA LEU A 40 5.05 11.78 -8.65
C LEU A 40 4.67 12.48 -9.96
N ASP A 41 4.45 11.70 -11.02
CA ASP A 41 4.17 12.23 -12.37
C ASP A 41 2.67 12.11 -12.76
N PRO A 42 2.02 13.17 -13.27
CA PRO A 42 0.72 13.12 -13.94
C PRO A 42 0.61 12.13 -15.11
N LYS A 43 1.72 11.81 -15.77
CA LYS A 43 1.81 10.86 -16.89
C LYS A 43 1.99 9.41 -16.43
N GLY A 44 2.20 9.18 -15.14
CA GLY A 44 2.41 7.84 -14.58
C GLY A 44 3.79 7.26 -14.86
N GLN A 45 4.82 8.13 -14.92
CA GLN A 45 6.22 7.73 -14.85
C GLN A 45 6.66 7.76 -13.38
N TYR A 46 7.33 6.70 -12.92
CA TYR A 46 7.59 6.45 -11.49
C TYR A 46 9.05 6.05 -11.26
N ASP A 47 9.98 6.89 -11.72
CA ASP A 47 11.40 6.67 -11.51
C ASP A 47 11.75 6.74 -10.03
N ARG A 48 12.68 5.90 -9.58
CA ARG A 48 13.03 5.77 -8.16
C ARG A 48 13.73 7.04 -7.66
N VAL A 49 13.29 7.54 -6.50
CA VAL A 49 14.00 8.60 -5.77
C VAL A 49 14.55 8.06 -4.44
N PRO A 50 15.58 8.70 -3.86
CA PRO A 50 16.11 8.30 -2.56
C PRO A 50 15.05 8.31 -1.45
N ALA A 51 15.19 7.39 -0.51
CA ALA A 51 14.39 7.40 0.72
C ALA A 51 14.69 8.63 1.58
N GLN A 52 13.72 9.04 2.41
CA GLN A 52 13.96 10.08 3.40
C GLN A 52 15.13 9.75 4.33
N THR A 53 15.83 10.80 4.73
CA THR A 53 16.93 10.78 5.69
C THR A 53 16.43 10.55 7.12
N ALA A 54 17.36 10.24 8.02
CA ALA A 54 17.04 10.11 9.45
C ALA A 54 16.54 11.44 10.04
N GLU A 55 17.07 12.57 9.57
CA GLU A 55 16.70 13.91 10.02
C GLU A 55 15.28 14.29 9.58
N GLU A 56 14.91 14.00 8.33
CA GLU A 56 13.54 14.22 7.84
C GLU A 56 12.54 13.37 8.63
N ARG A 57 12.87 12.11 8.90
CA ARG A 57 12.06 11.25 9.78
C ARG A 57 11.98 11.79 11.20
N TYR A 58 13.05 12.39 11.73
CA TYR A 58 13.03 13.00 13.05
C TYR A 58 12.05 14.16 13.11
N LYS A 59 12.13 15.10 12.15
CA LYS A 59 11.20 16.23 12.03
C LYS A 59 9.74 15.78 11.85
N MET A 60 9.51 14.74 11.06
CA MET A 60 8.18 14.14 10.92
C MET A 60 7.63 13.65 12.26
N LYS A 61 8.45 12.96 13.06
CA LYS A 61 8.06 12.50 14.40
C LYS A 61 7.80 13.66 15.36
N GLU A 62 8.58 14.74 15.30
CA GLU A 62 8.30 15.94 16.09
C GLU A 62 6.91 16.51 15.77
N GLY A 63 6.57 16.64 14.49
CA GLY A 63 5.25 17.09 14.05
C GLY A 63 4.11 16.21 14.56
N LEU A 64 4.23 14.89 14.43
CA LEU A 64 3.23 13.92 14.91
C LEU A 64 3.12 13.92 16.45
N ASN A 65 4.23 14.08 17.16
CA ASN A 65 4.23 14.16 18.63
C ASN A 65 3.58 15.45 19.13
N ASN A 66 3.80 16.58 18.44
CA ASN A 66 3.11 17.83 18.75
C ASN A 66 1.60 17.73 18.45
N ALA A 67 1.23 17.09 17.33
CA ALA A 67 -0.18 16.81 17.02
C ALA A 67 -0.86 15.93 18.10
N ARG A 68 -0.11 15.04 18.75
CA ARG A 68 -0.60 14.26 19.90
C ARG A 68 -0.92 15.16 21.10
N TRP A 69 -0.11 16.19 21.36
CA TRP A 69 -0.36 17.14 22.45
C TRP A 69 -1.60 17.97 22.18
N GLU A 70 -1.79 18.44 20.95
CA GLU A 70 -3.01 19.14 20.56
C GLU A 70 -4.24 18.24 20.67
N ALA A 71 -4.18 17.00 20.16
CA ALA A 71 -5.29 16.07 20.25
C ALA A 71 -5.71 15.73 21.70
N MET A 72 -4.78 15.77 22.67
CA MET A 72 -5.14 15.56 24.08
C MET A 72 -5.97 16.69 24.69
N LYS A 73 -5.90 17.91 24.15
CA LYS A 73 -6.75 19.02 24.61
C LYS A 73 -8.22 18.79 24.21
N ASP A 74 -8.43 18.10 23.10
CA ASP A 74 -9.74 17.94 22.44
C ASP A 74 -10.24 16.48 22.44
N GLY A 75 -9.98 15.72 23.52
CA GLY A 75 -10.57 14.37 23.68
C GLY A 75 -9.76 13.21 23.10
N TYR A 76 -8.43 13.33 23.06
CA TYR A 76 -7.43 12.31 22.72
C TYR A 76 -7.32 11.87 21.25
N ALA A 77 -8.19 12.34 20.36
CA ALA A 77 -8.08 12.02 18.94
C ALA A 77 -8.57 13.17 18.04
N THR A 78 -7.66 13.66 17.18
CA THR A 78 -8.00 14.51 16.05
C THR A 78 -7.85 13.70 14.77
N LEU A 79 -8.72 13.92 13.79
CA LEU A 79 -8.67 13.23 12.51
C LEU A 79 -7.95 14.08 11.46
N LEU A 80 -7.21 13.41 10.58
CA LEU A 80 -6.71 14.00 9.34
C LEU A 80 -7.88 14.33 8.41
N PRO A 81 -7.69 15.25 7.43
CA PRO A 81 -8.68 15.49 6.38
C PRO A 81 -8.90 14.22 5.52
N ALA A 82 -9.82 14.31 4.56
CA ALA A 82 -10.10 13.24 3.60
C ALA A 82 -8.81 12.66 2.98
N ASN A 83 -8.72 11.33 2.95
CA ASN A 83 -7.51 10.64 2.48
C ASN A 83 -7.31 10.73 0.96
N ASN A 84 -8.41 10.90 0.21
CA ASN A 84 -8.39 10.97 -1.24
C ASN A 84 -9.05 12.26 -1.72
N LEU A 85 -8.49 12.80 -2.81
CA LEU A 85 -8.98 13.99 -3.49
C LEU A 85 -10.44 13.86 -3.91
N ASP A 86 -11.18 14.96 -3.95
CA ASP A 86 -12.49 15.01 -4.61
C ASP A 86 -12.29 14.97 -6.13
N PRO A 87 -12.77 13.92 -6.83
CA PRO A 87 -12.55 13.78 -8.26
C PRO A 87 -13.20 14.88 -9.11
N LYS A 88 -14.18 15.62 -8.56
CA LYS A 88 -14.87 16.70 -9.27
C LYS A 88 -14.22 18.07 -9.06
N LYS A 89 -13.39 18.24 -8.02
CA LYS A 89 -12.89 19.55 -7.59
C LYS A 89 -11.38 19.65 -7.58
N ASP A 90 -10.70 18.59 -7.14
CA ASP A 90 -9.30 18.65 -6.76
C ASP A 90 -8.35 18.06 -7.82
N ILE A 91 -8.89 17.32 -8.80
CA ILE A 91 -8.08 16.74 -9.88
C ILE A 91 -7.79 17.80 -10.95
N THR A 92 -6.51 18.04 -11.20
CA THR A 92 -6.00 18.95 -12.23
C THR A 92 -5.05 18.22 -13.17
N ALA A 93 -4.62 18.86 -14.26
CA ALA A 93 -3.61 18.32 -15.18
C ALA A 93 -2.23 18.08 -14.52
N LYS A 94 -1.99 18.65 -13.33
CA LYS A 94 -0.76 18.46 -12.55
C LYS A 94 -0.90 17.40 -11.46
N THR A 95 -2.09 16.84 -11.26
CA THR A 95 -2.31 15.81 -10.25
C THR A 95 -1.59 14.53 -10.68
N PRO A 96 -0.70 13.96 -9.84
CA PRO A 96 -0.06 12.68 -10.14
C PRO A 96 -1.10 11.60 -10.46
N LYS A 97 -0.84 10.81 -11.51
CA LYS A 97 -1.84 9.90 -12.09
C LYS A 97 -2.50 8.99 -11.06
N PHE A 98 -1.70 8.41 -10.16
CA PHE A 98 -2.22 7.44 -9.19
C PHE A 98 -3.09 8.07 -8.10
N PHE A 99 -2.91 9.36 -7.77
CA PHE A 99 -3.82 10.06 -6.87
C PHE A 99 -5.20 10.26 -7.52
N ALA A 100 -5.23 10.60 -8.81
CA ALA A 100 -6.47 10.68 -9.57
C ALA A 100 -7.16 9.29 -9.67
N GLU A 101 -6.39 8.22 -9.91
CA GLU A 101 -6.89 6.85 -9.91
C GLU A 101 -7.49 6.44 -8.57
N TYR A 102 -6.83 6.76 -7.44
CA TYR A 102 -7.37 6.51 -6.11
C TYR A 102 -8.66 7.30 -5.82
N ALA A 103 -8.70 8.58 -6.17
CA ALA A 103 -9.90 9.40 -6.04
C ALA A 103 -11.06 8.80 -6.86
N ASN A 104 -10.80 8.43 -8.12
CA ASN A 104 -11.78 7.79 -8.98
C ASN A 104 -12.28 6.46 -8.42
N PHE A 105 -11.44 5.65 -7.79
CA PHE A 105 -11.89 4.41 -7.16
C PHE A 105 -12.68 4.67 -5.87
N TYR A 106 -12.10 5.36 -4.89
CA TYR A 106 -12.68 5.43 -3.54
C TYR A 106 -13.79 6.48 -3.37
N ARG A 107 -13.88 7.46 -4.27
CA ARG A 107 -14.76 8.65 -4.14
C ARG A 107 -15.84 8.70 -5.23
N THR A 108 -16.01 7.62 -5.99
CA THR A 108 -17.08 7.43 -6.97
C THR A 108 -17.79 6.10 -6.75
N GLU A 109 -18.87 5.85 -7.48
CA GLU A 109 -19.63 4.59 -7.41
C GLU A 109 -18.80 3.34 -7.71
N ARG A 110 -17.63 3.47 -8.36
CA ARG A 110 -16.73 2.35 -8.68
C ARG A 110 -16.31 1.55 -7.44
N GLY A 111 -15.93 2.24 -6.36
CA GLY A 111 -15.35 1.61 -5.18
C GLY A 111 -15.68 2.33 -3.86
N PHE A 112 -16.59 3.29 -3.88
CA PHE A 112 -17.03 3.98 -2.67
C PHE A 112 -17.74 3.03 -1.72
N HIS A 113 -17.39 3.13 -0.43
CA HIS A 113 -18.12 2.47 0.62
C HIS A 113 -18.11 3.33 1.90
N PRO A 114 -19.25 3.56 2.58
CA PRO A 114 -19.34 4.54 3.68
C PRO A 114 -18.50 4.17 4.91
N ARG A 115 -18.18 2.88 5.11
CA ARG A 115 -17.28 2.43 6.20
C ARG A 115 -15.79 2.43 5.84
N SER A 116 -15.43 2.78 4.60
CA SER A 116 -14.03 2.84 4.19
C SER A 116 -13.44 4.19 4.57
N VAL A 117 -12.34 4.19 5.35
CA VAL A 117 -11.60 5.41 5.70
C VAL A 117 -11.15 6.17 4.43
N ASN A 118 -10.76 5.43 3.40
CA ASN A 118 -10.32 6.00 2.13
C ASN A 118 -11.47 6.64 1.32
N SER A 119 -12.72 6.31 1.64
CA SER A 119 -13.89 6.85 0.94
C SER A 119 -14.53 8.03 1.67
N ASN A 120 -14.13 8.32 2.92
CA ASN A 120 -14.73 9.38 3.71
C ASN A 120 -14.39 10.78 3.14
N PRO A 121 -15.40 11.65 2.88
CA PRO A 121 -15.23 12.98 2.30
C PRO A 121 -14.64 14.04 3.23
N GLU A 122 -14.70 13.83 4.53
CA GLU A 122 -14.42 14.87 5.51
C GLU A 122 -13.14 14.56 6.27
N HIS A 123 -12.99 13.30 6.68
CA HIS A 123 -11.95 12.89 7.62
C HIS A 123 -11.33 11.55 7.24
N SER A 124 -10.16 11.26 7.79
CA SER A 124 -9.52 9.96 7.64
C SER A 124 -8.97 9.44 8.96
N TRP A 125 -7.72 8.98 8.98
CA TRP A 125 -7.07 8.39 10.14
C TRP A 125 -6.82 9.43 11.23
N THR A 126 -6.55 8.99 12.46
CA THR A 126 -6.11 9.91 13.51
C THR A 126 -4.77 10.53 13.14
N THR A 127 -4.54 11.78 13.55
CA THR A 127 -3.30 12.53 13.28
C THR A 127 -2.04 11.82 13.77
N THR A 128 -2.18 10.88 14.71
CA THR A 128 -1.09 10.11 15.32
C THR A 128 -1.05 8.64 14.89
N ALA A 129 -1.98 8.19 14.03
CA ALA A 129 -2.14 6.78 13.65
C ALA A 129 -0.86 6.15 13.06
N PHE A 130 -0.02 6.97 12.42
CA PHE A 130 1.14 6.49 11.67
C PHE A 130 2.45 6.41 12.46
N LEU A 131 2.49 6.92 13.70
CA LEU A 131 3.68 6.86 14.57
C LEU A 131 4.24 5.44 14.72
N PRO A 132 3.43 4.39 14.95
CA PRO A 132 3.95 3.01 15.03
C PRO A 132 4.57 2.53 13.71
N PHE A 133 3.99 2.90 12.56
CA PHE A 133 4.47 2.44 11.25
C PHE A 133 5.83 3.04 10.89
N ILE A 134 6.13 4.26 11.35
CA ILE A 134 7.45 4.88 11.18
C ILE A 134 8.52 4.15 12.01
N ASN A 135 8.13 3.60 13.17
CA ASN A 135 9.08 3.05 14.14
C ASN A 135 9.22 1.52 14.09
N MET A 136 8.21 0.79 13.60
CA MET A 136 8.12 -0.67 13.67
C MET A 136 8.08 -1.27 12.26
N PRO A 137 9.22 -1.39 11.56
CA PRO A 137 9.25 -1.93 10.20
C PRO A 137 8.77 -3.38 10.14
N ILE A 138 7.97 -3.72 9.14
CA ILE A 138 7.53 -5.09 8.86
C ILE A 138 8.42 -5.78 7.82
N LEU A 139 8.35 -7.10 7.73
CA LEU A 139 9.19 -7.97 6.91
C LEU A 139 10.69 -7.94 7.24
N LYS A 140 11.06 -7.53 8.47
CA LYS A 140 12.45 -7.64 8.94
C LYS A 140 13.02 -9.06 8.77
N TYR A 141 12.16 -10.06 8.91
CA TYR A 141 12.48 -11.49 8.77
C TYR A 141 11.94 -12.11 7.47
N ALA A 142 11.81 -11.33 6.38
CA ALA A 142 11.35 -11.83 5.07
C ALA A 142 12.10 -13.09 4.59
N ALA A 143 13.39 -13.15 4.88
CA ALA A 143 14.27 -14.27 4.55
C ALA A 143 13.89 -15.58 5.28
N GLU A 144 13.03 -15.55 6.29
CA GLU A 144 12.57 -16.72 7.02
C GLU A 144 11.28 -17.31 6.47
N LEU A 145 10.61 -16.64 5.51
CA LEU A 145 9.37 -17.15 4.92
C LEU A 145 9.62 -18.52 4.27
N LYS A 146 8.96 -19.57 4.79
CA LYS A 146 9.02 -20.93 4.22
C LYS A 146 7.85 -21.25 3.30
N ALA A 147 6.68 -20.65 3.56
CA ALA A 147 5.49 -20.91 2.77
C ALA A 147 5.68 -20.43 1.31
N PRO A 148 5.11 -21.14 0.32
CA PRO A 148 4.97 -20.65 -1.04
C PRO A 148 4.38 -19.24 -1.09
N ALA A 149 4.92 -18.39 -1.96
CA ALA A 149 4.56 -16.99 -2.02
C ALA A 149 4.29 -16.52 -3.47
N LEU A 150 3.14 -15.90 -3.70
CA LEU A 150 2.81 -15.26 -4.97
C LEU A 150 2.70 -13.74 -4.77
N VAL A 151 3.51 -12.97 -5.49
CA VAL A 151 3.45 -11.51 -5.51
C VAL A 151 2.95 -11.07 -6.88
N VAL A 152 1.84 -10.34 -6.93
CA VAL A 152 1.24 -9.85 -8.18
C VAL A 152 1.23 -8.33 -8.17
N HIS A 153 1.68 -7.69 -9.25
CA HIS A 153 1.61 -6.24 -9.41
C HIS A 153 1.31 -5.83 -10.86
N GLY A 154 0.67 -4.68 -11.02
CA GLY A 154 0.52 -4.06 -12.34
C GLY A 154 1.84 -3.49 -12.85
N GLU A 155 2.10 -3.64 -14.14
CA GLU A 155 3.30 -3.12 -14.81
C GLU A 155 3.43 -1.60 -14.67
N LYS A 156 2.31 -0.88 -14.73
CA LYS A 156 2.24 0.59 -14.63
C LYS A 156 1.86 1.07 -13.23
N ALA A 157 1.87 0.18 -12.23
CA ALA A 157 1.56 0.56 -10.86
C ALA A 157 2.72 1.34 -10.23
N HIS A 158 2.45 2.54 -9.71
CA HIS A 158 3.39 3.32 -8.90
C HIS A 158 3.94 2.52 -7.71
N SER A 159 3.15 1.61 -7.16
CA SER A 159 3.53 0.77 -6.03
C SER A 159 4.33 -0.49 -6.41
N ARG A 160 4.59 -0.75 -7.71
CA ARG A 160 5.24 -1.99 -8.19
C ARG A 160 6.54 -2.31 -7.45
N TYR A 161 7.31 -1.27 -7.15
CA TYR A 161 8.58 -1.42 -6.45
C TYR A 161 8.46 -2.04 -5.05
N PHE A 162 7.32 -1.89 -4.35
CA PHE A 162 7.10 -2.56 -3.07
C PHE A 162 7.03 -4.07 -3.23
N GLY A 163 6.37 -4.54 -4.29
CA GLY A 163 6.27 -5.96 -4.63
C GLY A 163 7.61 -6.53 -5.07
N GLU A 164 8.34 -5.84 -5.95
CA GLU A 164 9.67 -6.25 -6.41
C GLU A 164 10.67 -6.38 -5.26
N ASP A 165 10.74 -5.36 -4.39
CA ASP A 165 11.66 -5.36 -3.25
C ASP A 165 11.27 -6.42 -2.22
N ALA A 166 9.97 -6.62 -1.96
CA ALA A 166 9.51 -7.70 -1.09
C ALA A 166 9.88 -9.07 -1.68
N PHE A 167 9.57 -9.32 -2.95
CA PHE A 167 9.89 -10.57 -3.64
C PHE A 167 11.38 -10.91 -3.57
N LYS A 168 12.27 -9.93 -3.78
CA LYS A 168 13.73 -10.12 -3.64
C LYS A 168 14.11 -10.56 -2.22
N ALA A 169 13.48 -9.98 -1.19
CA ALA A 169 13.77 -10.26 0.21
C ALA A 169 13.20 -11.59 0.74
N LEU A 170 12.15 -12.15 0.11
CA LEU A 170 11.52 -13.39 0.57
C LEU A 170 12.48 -14.58 0.52
N GLY A 171 12.58 -15.34 1.61
CA GLY A 171 13.39 -16.56 1.69
C GLY A 171 12.73 -17.81 1.11
N SER A 172 11.45 -17.71 0.73
CA SER A 172 10.70 -18.86 0.21
C SER A 172 11.35 -19.39 -1.07
N LYS A 173 11.54 -20.72 -1.11
CA LYS A 173 12.07 -21.41 -2.28
C LYS A 173 11.04 -21.55 -3.40
N ASN A 174 9.75 -21.48 -3.06
CA ASN A 174 8.63 -21.52 -4.01
C ASN A 174 7.97 -20.14 -4.04
N LYS A 175 8.60 -19.19 -4.72
CA LYS A 175 8.09 -17.83 -4.84
C LYS A 175 8.00 -17.41 -6.30
N GLU A 176 6.98 -16.61 -6.61
CA GLU A 176 6.77 -16.07 -7.95
C GLU A 176 6.37 -14.59 -7.89
N LEU A 177 6.88 -13.81 -8.85
CA LEU A 177 6.48 -12.44 -9.11
C LEU A 177 5.78 -12.38 -10.46
N VAL A 178 4.52 -11.97 -10.47
CA VAL A 178 3.71 -11.80 -11.68
C VAL A 178 3.49 -10.32 -11.92
N ILE A 179 3.98 -9.84 -13.07
CA ILE A 179 3.76 -8.47 -13.54
C ILE A 179 2.64 -8.49 -14.59
N VAL A 180 1.53 -7.82 -14.29
CA VAL A 180 0.36 -7.73 -15.16
C VAL A 180 0.55 -6.57 -16.14
N GLU A 181 0.74 -6.89 -17.41
CA GLU A 181 1.00 -5.92 -18.48
C GLU A 181 -0.08 -4.84 -18.58
N GLY A 182 0.36 -3.58 -18.66
CA GLY A 182 -0.49 -2.39 -18.78
C GLY A 182 -1.34 -2.05 -17.55
N ALA A 183 -1.38 -2.87 -16.51
CA ALA A 183 -2.22 -2.61 -15.33
C ALA A 183 -1.62 -1.55 -14.41
N SER A 184 -2.47 -0.64 -13.92
CA SER A 184 -2.16 0.30 -12.84
C SER A 184 -2.32 -0.34 -11.46
N HIS A 185 -2.19 0.46 -10.40
CA HIS A 185 -2.42 -0.01 -9.03
C HIS A 185 -3.87 -0.42 -8.79
N THR A 186 -4.83 0.43 -9.21
CA THR A 186 -6.25 0.24 -8.95
C THR A 186 -6.91 -0.74 -9.91
N ASP A 187 -6.29 -1.03 -11.07
CA ASP A 187 -6.82 -2.05 -11.99
C ASP A 187 -6.77 -3.47 -11.42
N LEU A 188 -6.05 -3.67 -10.31
CA LEU A 188 -6.04 -4.93 -9.57
C LEU A 188 -6.97 -4.93 -8.35
N TYR A 189 -7.83 -3.93 -8.20
CA TYR A 189 -8.82 -3.86 -7.12
C TYR A 189 -10.18 -4.43 -7.51
N ASP A 190 -10.56 -4.24 -8.77
CA ASP A 190 -11.84 -4.67 -9.35
C ASP A 190 -11.62 -5.21 -10.75
N ASP A 191 -12.66 -5.80 -11.33
CA ASP A 191 -12.56 -6.45 -12.64
C ASP A 191 -12.97 -5.55 -13.81
N VAL A 192 -13.18 -4.25 -13.57
CA VAL A 192 -13.60 -3.28 -14.59
C VAL A 192 -12.60 -3.23 -15.76
N ALA A 193 -11.31 -3.39 -15.45
CA ALA A 193 -10.24 -3.41 -16.45
C ALA A 193 -9.92 -4.81 -16.99
N GLY A 194 -10.52 -5.88 -16.43
CA GLY A 194 -10.18 -7.27 -16.76
C GLY A 194 -8.72 -7.64 -16.52
N LYS A 195 -8.08 -7.03 -15.50
CA LYS A 195 -6.64 -7.16 -15.24
C LYS A 195 -6.28 -8.10 -14.10
N ILE A 196 -7.24 -8.54 -13.28
CA ILE A 196 -6.94 -9.43 -12.15
C ILE A 196 -6.70 -10.85 -12.68
N PRO A 197 -5.50 -11.45 -12.47
CA PRO A 197 -5.20 -12.78 -12.99
C PRO A 197 -5.78 -13.88 -12.08
N TYR A 198 -7.11 -14.01 -12.01
CA TYR A 198 -7.79 -14.97 -11.13
C TYR A 198 -7.31 -16.40 -11.31
N ASP A 199 -7.15 -16.85 -12.56
CA ASP A 199 -6.65 -18.19 -12.88
C ASP A 199 -5.28 -18.45 -12.26
N LYS A 200 -4.41 -17.43 -12.22
CA LYS A 200 -3.08 -17.56 -11.63
C LYS A 200 -3.16 -17.76 -10.12
N PHE A 201 -3.99 -16.98 -9.43
CA PHE A 201 -4.23 -17.17 -7.99
C PHE A 201 -4.83 -18.54 -7.71
N GLU A 202 -5.83 -18.95 -8.49
CA GLU A 202 -6.49 -20.24 -8.33
C GLU A 202 -5.50 -21.40 -8.49
N GLN A 203 -4.73 -21.41 -9.57
CA GLN A 203 -3.69 -22.41 -9.83
C GLN A 203 -2.64 -22.46 -8.70
N PHE A 204 -2.18 -21.29 -8.25
CA PHE A 204 -1.22 -21.19 -7.15
C PHE A 204 -1.77 -21.82 -5.86
N PHE A 205 -3.01 -21.49 -5.47
CA PHE A 205 -3.57 -22.03 -4.23
C PHE A 205 -3.91 -23.52 -4.35
N LYS A 206 -4.45 -23.99 -5.48
CA LYS A 206 -4.70 -25.43 -5.72
C LYS A 206 -3.41 -26.25 -5.63
N ALA A 207 -2.28 -25.71 -6.09
CA ALA A 207 -0.99 -26.39 -6.04
C ALA A 207 -0.39 -26.47 -4.62
N ASN A 208 -0.67 -25.47 -3.76
CA ASN A 208 0.06 -25.27 -2.50
C ASN A 208 -0.78 -25.45 -1.21
N LEU A 209 -2.11 -25.54 -1.29
CA LEU A 209 -3.00 -25.77 -0.14
C LEU A 209 -3.41 -27.25 0.03
N LYS A 210 -2.46 -28.17 -0.20
CA LYS A 210 -2.68 -29.60 0.03
C LYS A 210 -2.60 -29.96 1.52
#